data_AF-A0A1E9J9L4-F1
#
_entry.id   AF-A0A1E9J9L4-F1
#
_cell.length_a   1.000
_cell.length_b   1.000
_cell.length_c   1.000
_cell.angle_alpha   90.00
_cell.angle_beta   90.00
_cell.angle_gamma   90.00
#
_symmetry.space_group_name_H-M   'P 1'
#
loop_
_entity.id
_entity.type
_entity.pdbx_description
1 polymer ?
#
loop_
_entity_poly.entity_id
_entity_poly.type
_entity_poly.pdbx_seq_one_letter_code
_entity_poly.pdbx_strand_id
1 'polypeptide(L)'
;MEKNSTFLKSKKIILIDKTNFESSIALILREPDINYLIFLVFKNNIEENLELLKELKRYFFNPAKSEYLSNTIIFTEREYLANDMGVKAIITVKDISNFDVNSLNLLYEKYNFSEKNLDNFLIENSAEFSYKIDIYDENDPWITSVNGTGILFISDNTYDKIMCNYHKVKNLYPDITIISLKGKDDSKPLNLLKMIGADAHITLGITSIKHIEYTKRIDALVYNRSPYSESNLKKFIIEILREKSFKNSLFYFRDFLGIPEKNFDADLFYDEEEELNKKEEKYFRLKVTSVTKENNHKTFIEKNCIYLCREKEKNKNEIYHFERIEKID
;
A
#
# COMPACT_ATOMS: atom_id res chain seq x y z
N MET A 1 28.51 17.02 -30.98
CA MET A 1 28.33 17.46 -29.58
C MET A 1 26.99 18.15 -29.49
N GLU A 2 25.93 17.39 -29.24
CA GLU A 2 24.62 17.96 -28.91
C GLU A 2 24.60 18.22 -27.41
N LYS A 3 24.52 19.50 -27.03
CA LYS A 3 24.23 19.89 -25.65
C LYS A 3 22.77 19.51 -25.40
N ASN A 4 22.54 18.42 -24.68
CA ASN A 4 21.28 18.19 -23.98
C ASN A 4 21.13 19.30 -22.92
N SER A 5 20.57 20.44 -23.31
CA SER A 5 20.06 21.41 -22.34
C SER A 5 18.79 20.81 -21.75
N THR A 6 18.93 20.07 -20.65
CA THR A 6 17.83 19.81 -19.73
C THR A 6 17.34 21.15 -19.20
N PHE A 7 16.36 21.76 -19.88
CA PHE A 7 15.60 22.86 -19.31
C PHE A 7 15.04 22.35 -17.98
N LEU A 8 15.49 22.93 -16.87
CA LEU A 8 14.85 22.69 -15.58
C LEU A 8 13.40 23.14 -15.72
N LYS A 9 12.47 22.20 -15.68
CA LYS A 9 11.03 22.50 -15.65
C LYS A 9 10.77 23.49 -14.51
N SER A 10 10.06 24.57 -14.81
CA SER A 10 9.54 25.47 -13.78
C SER A 10 8.67 24.68 -12.82
N LYS A 11 8.65 25.04 -11.54
CA LYS A 11 7.94 24.32 -10.48
C LYS A 11 6.82 25.17 -9.94
N LYS A 12 5.69 24.58 -9.55
CA LYS A 12 4.58 25.35 -8.97
C LYS A 12 3.72 24.48 -8.05
N ILE A 13 3.27 25.04 -6.93
CA ILE A 13 2.20 24.49 -6.10
C ILE A 13 0.86 24.92 -6.67
N ILE A 14 -0.07 23.98 -6.83
CA ILE A 14 -1.44 24.26 -7.24
C ILE A 14 -2.41 23.72 -6.20
N LEU A 15 -3.29 24.59 -5.70
CA LEU A 15 -4.36 24.23 -4.78
C LEU A 15 -5.58 23.77 -5.58
N ILE A 16 -6.06 22.57 -5.29
CA ILE A 16 -7.22 21.99 -5.92
C ILE A 16 -8.26 21.65 -4.86
N ASP A 17 -9.47 22.15 -5.04
CA ASP A 17 -10.64 21.76 -4.26
C ASP A 17 -11.85 21.54 -5.19
N LYS A 18 -13.00 21.21 -4.61
CA LYS A 18 -14.24 20.96 -5.37
C LYS A 18 -14.66 22.14 -6.26
N THR A 19 -14.34 23.37 -5.87
CA THR A 19 -14.80 24.57 -6.57
C THR A 19 -14.00 24.89 -7.83
N ASN A 20 -12.73 24.46 -7.88
CA ASN A 20 -11.82 24.79 -8.97
C ASN A 20 -11.28 23.56 -9.74
N PHE A 21 -11.72 22.35 -9.37
CA PHE A 21 -11.17 21.08 -9.88
C PHE A 21 -10.97 21.06 -11.40
N GLU A 22 -12.04 21.17 -12.18
CA GLU A 22 -11.98 21.08 -13.65
C GLU A 22 -11.03 22.11 -14.27
N SER A 23 -11.05 23.36 -13.78
CA SER A 23 -10.17 24.42 -14.27
C SER A 23 -8.69 24.15 -13.94
N SER A 24 -8.41 23.62 -12.76
CA SER A 24 -7.05 23.28 -12.31
C SER A 24 -6.50 22.09 -13.08
N ILE A 25 -7.30 21.05 -13.32
CA ILE A 25 -6.90 19.90 -14.14
C ILE A 25 -6.60 20.34 -15.57
N ALA A 26 -7.48 21.14 -16.17
CA ALA A 26 -7.26 21.66 -17.52
C ALA A 26 -5.97 22.48 -17.63
N LEU A 27 -5.64 23.28 -16.61
CA LEU A 27 -4.38 24.04 -16.56
C LEU A 27 -3.16 23.11 -16.53
N ILE A 28 -3.13 22.14 -15.60
CA ILE A 28 -2.02 21.20 -15.45
C ILE A 28 -1.77 20.43 -16.76
N LEU A 29 -2.85 19.99 -17.43
CA LEU A 29 -2.74 19.23 -18.68
C LEU A 29 -2.27 20.09 -19.87
N ARG A 30 -2.54 21.41 -19.86
CA ARG A 30 -2.13 22.34 -20.91
C ARG A 30 -0.69 22.82 -20.78
N GLU A 31 -0.13 22.80 -19.57
CA GLU A 31 1.22 23.31 -19.27
C GLU A 31 2.17 22.19 -18.80
N PRO A 32 2.48 21.17 -19.63
CA PRO A 32 3.25 19.99 -19.22
C PRO A 32 4.73 20.28 -18.89
N ASP A 33 5.22 21.47 -19.24
CA ASP A 33 6.58 21.92 -18.93
C ASP A 33 6.73 22.42 -17.49
N ILE A 34 5.63 22.58 -16.76
CA ILE A 34 5.64 22.90 -15.34
C ILE A 34 5.56 21.59 -14.52
N ASN A 35 6.43 21.47 -13.53
CA ASN A 35 6.35 20.44 -12.51
C ASN A 35 5.41 20.92 -11.39
N TYR A 36 4.17 20.44 -11.42
CA TYR A 36 3.16 20.77 -10.42
C TYR A 36 3.24 19.87 -9.20
N LEU A 37 3.27 20.48 -8.03
CA LEU A 37 2.94 19.86 -6.76
C LEU A 37 1.48 20.16 -6.44
N ILE A 38 0.65 19.12 -6.46
CA ILE A 38 -0.80 19.27 -6.27
C ILE A 38 -1.09 19.24 -4.78
N PHE A 39 -1.70 20.31 -4.26
CA PHE A 39 -2.27 20.35 -2.93
C PHE A 39 -3.78 20.14 -3.05
N LEU A 40 -4.23 18.92 -2.77
CA LEU A 40 -5.63 18.55 -2.80
C LEU A 40 -6.26 18.91 -1.44
N VAL A 41 -7.12 19.92 -1.42
CA VAL A 41 -7.69 20.48 -0.18
C VAL A 41 -8.83 19.59 0.32
N PHE A 42 -8.62 18.93 1.45
CA PHE A 42 -9.63 18.14 2.13
C PHE A 42 -10.32 18.97 3.20
N LYS A 43 -11.63 19.19 3.01
CA LYS A 43 -12.50 19.93 3.95
C LYS A 43 -13.21 18.96 4.90
N ASN A 44 -14.28 19.40 5.57
CA ASN A 44 -14.93 18.64 6.62
C ASN A 44 -15.70 17.39 6.16
N ASN A 45 -16.09 17.30 4.88
CA ASN A 45 -16.85 16.17 4.35
C ASN A 45 -15.91 15.12 3.74
N ILE A 46 -15.78 13.97 4.41
CA ILE A 46 -14.87 12.90 3.97
C ILE A 46 -15.33 12.25 2.66
N GLU A 47 -16.63 12.05 2.44
CA GLU A 47 -17.13 11.41 1.21
C GLU A 47 -16.82 12.26 -0.02
N GLU A 48 -17.05 13.57 0.09
CA GLU A 48 -16.69 14.52 -0.97
C GLU A 48 -15.19 14.56 -1.23
N ASN A 49 -14.38 14.54 -0.16
CA ASN A 49 -12.92 14.51 -0.28
C ASN A 49 -12.42 13.25 -0.98
N LEU A 50 -13.00 12.09 -0.66
CA LEU A 50 -12.63 10.81 -1.27
C LEU A 50 -13.06 10.75 -2.74
N GLU A 51 -14.23 11.28 -3.11
CA GLU A 51 -14.63 11.36 -4.52
C GLU A 51 -13.69 12.30 -5.30
N LEU A 52 -13.30 13.45 -4.72
CA LEU A 52 -12.33 14.35 -5.33
C LEU A 52 -10.97 13.67 -5.59
N LEU A 53 -10.47 12.91 -4.61
CA LEU A 53 -9.24 12.14 -4.75
C LEU A 53 -9.36 11.07 -5.83
N LYS A 54 -10.49 10.38 -5.90
CA LYS A 54 -10.78 9.38 -6.93
C LYS A 54 -10.84 9.99 -8.33
N GLU A 55 -11.46 11.17 -8.47
CA GLU A 55 -11.44 11.91 -9.74
C GLU A 55 -10.02 12.33 -10.12
N LEU A 56 -9.23 12.85 -9.18
CA LEU A 56 -7.82 13.22 -9.42
C LEU A 56 -7.00 12.02 -9.90
N LYS A 57 -7.19 10.84 -9.29
CA LYS A 57 -6.54 9.59 -9.69
C LYS A 57 -6.86 9.22 -11.14
N ARG A 58 -8.06 9.49 -11.67
CA ARG A 58 -8.39 9.20 -13.08
C ARG A 58 -7.49 9.93 -14.08
N TYR A 59 -6.97 11.10 -13.71
CA TYR A 59 -6.11 11.91 -14.58
C TYR A 59 -4.62 11.59 -14.42
N PHE A 60 -4.17 11.41 -13.17
CA PHE A 60 -2.73 11.39 -12.87
C PHE A 60 -2.21 10.06 -12.33
N PHE A 61 -3.07 9.15 -11.88
CA PHE A 61 -2.61 7.87 -11.36
C PHE A 61 -2.25 6.92 -12.51
N ASN A 62 -1.02 6.42 -12.48
CA ASN A 62 -0.57 5.40 -13.41
C ASN A 62 0.06 4.23 -12.64
N PRO A 63 -0.68 3.11 -12.46
CA PRO A 63 -0.21 1.98 -11.67
C PRO A 63 1.01 1.28 -12.29
N ALA A 64 1.32 1.52 -13.57
CA ALA A 64 2.55 1.01 -14.20
C ALA A 64 3.79 1.86 -13.87
N LYS A 65 3.63 3.07 -13.34
CA LYS A 65 4.73 3.99 -13.00
C LYS A 65 4.91 4.18 -11.50
N SER A 66 3.84 4.19 -10.73
CA SER A 66 3.88 4.40 -9.28
C SER A 66 2.71 3.70 -8.60
N GLU A 67 2.90 3.37 -7.32
CA GLU A 67 1.87 2.77 -6.47
C GLU A 67 0.88 3.81 -5.91
N TYR A 68 1.22 5.10 -6.02
CA TYR A 68 0.45 6.21 -5.46
C TYR A 68 0.61 7.49 -6.29
N LEU A 69 -0.08 8.57 -5.92
CA LEU A 69 0.09 9.89 -6.54
C LEU A 69 1.34 10.61 -6.00
N SER A 70 2.49 10.42 -6.66
CA SER A 70 3.82 10.85 -6.19
C SER A 70 4.06 12.36 -6.10
N ASN A 71 3.20 13.17 -6.75
CA ASN A 71 3.24 14.63 -6.72
C ASN A 71 1.97 15.25 -6.13
N THR A 72 1.19 14.48 -5.37
CA THR A 72 -0.03 14.96 -4.72
C THR A 72 0.11 14.91 -3.20
N ILE A 73 -0.28 16.00 -2.56
CA ILE A 73 -0.35 16.16 -1.12
C ILE A 73 -1.79 16.44 -0.75
N ILE A 74 -2.34 15.71 0.21
CA ILE A 74 -3.62 16.09 0.81
C ILE A 74 -3.34 17.18 1.84
N PHE A 75 -4.00 18.32 1.67
CA PHE A 75 -3.88 19.48 2.53
C PHE A 75 -5.15 19.65 3.36
N THR A 76 -5.04 19.59 4.69
CA THR A 76 -6.22 19.38 5.54
C THR A 76 -6.02 19.88 6.98
N GLU A 77 -7.11 19.94 7.74
CA GLU A 77 -7.12 20.23 9.19
C GLU A 77 -7.25 18.96 10.05
N ARG A 78 -7.46 17.80 9.43
CA ARG A 78 -7.60 16.50 10.12
C ARG A 78 -6.43 15.58 9.80
N GLU A 79 -6.04 14.76 10.76
CA GLU A 79 -4.98 13.77 10.53
C GLU A 79 -5.51 12.58 9.72
N TYR A 80 -4.77 12.23 8.67
CA TYR A 80 -4.95 11.03 7.83
C TYR A 80 -3.59 10.37 7.60
N LEU A 81 -3.58 9.25 6.89
CA LEU A 81 -2.36 8.55 6.50
C LEU A 81 -2.16 8.60 4.99
N ALA A 82 -0.94 8.91 4.56
CA ALA A 82 -0.57 9.01 3.15
C ALA A 82 -0.72 7.65 2.45
N ASN A 83 -0.32 6.56 3.11
CA ASN A 83 -0.48 5.20 2.61
C ASN A 83 -1.96 4.77 2.50
N ASP A 84 -2.83 5.26 3.38
CA ASP A 84 -4.30 5.03 3.31
C ASP A 84 -4.92 5.74 2.11
N MET A 85 -4.50 6.97 1.86
CA MET A 85 -5.03 7.78 0.76
C MET A 85 -4.38 7.44 -0.60
N GLY A 86 -3.19 6.85 -0.61
CA GLY A 86 -2.41 6.60 -1.83
C GLY A 86 -1.94 7.91 -2.47
N VAL A 87 -1.39 8.81 -1.66
CA VAL A 87 -0.80 10.10 -2.07
C VAL A 87 0.59 10.25 -1.46
N LYS A 88 1.40 11.20 -1.93
CA LYS A 88 2.78 11.38 -1.45
C LYS A 88 2.87 11.74 0.03
N ALA A 89 2.02 12.65 0.46
CA ALA A 89 1.99 13.09 1.84
C ALA A 89 0.62 13.64 2.24
N ILE A 90 0.39 13.69 3.55
CA ILE A 90 -0.68 14.45 4.19
C ILE A 90 -0.03 15.60 4.95
N ILE A 91 -0.42 16.83 4.65
CA ILE A 91 -0.09 18.01 5.44
C ILE A 91 -1.31 18.37 6.27
N THR A 92 -1.14 18.34 7.59
CA THR A 92 -2.18 18.74 8.55
C THR A 92 -1.82 20.09 9.18
N VAL A 93 -2.67 21.09 8.96
CA VAL A 93 -2.55 22.45 9.53
C VAL A 93 -3.65 22.71 10.54
N LYS A 94 -3.51 23.79 11.34
CA LYS A 94 -4.58 24.22 12.24
C LYS A 94 -5.72 24.93 11.53
N ASP A 95 -5.40 25.69 10.49
CA ASP A 95 -6.34 26.52 9.74
C ASP A 95 -5.85 26.63 8.29
N ILE A 96 -6.57 26.01 7.36
CA ILE A 96 -6.25 26.05 5.93
C ILE A 96 -6.40 27.46 5.37
N SER A 97 -7.36 28.24 5.86
CA SER A 97 -7.71 29.55 5.31
C SER A 97 -6.62 30.59 5.57
N ASN A 98 -5.90 30.43 6.69
CA ASN A 98 -4.83 31.33 7.13
C ASN A 98 -3.42 30.81 6.80
N PHE A 99 -3.29 29.69 6.11
CA PHE A 99 -1.99 29.14 5.75
C PHE A 99 -1.37 29.91 4.57
N ASP A 100 -0.11 30.33 4.71
CA ASP A 100 0.61 31.09 3.68
C ASP A 100 1.15 30.18 2.56
N VAL A 101 0.25 29.72 1.69
CA VAL A 101 0.60 28.88 0.53
C VAL A 101 1.51 29.64 -0.45
N ASN A 102 1.41 30.97 -0.52
CA ASN A 102 2.21 31.76 -1.45
C ASN A 102 3.70 31.72 -1.09
N SER A 103 4.02 31.91 0.19
CA SER A 103 5.41 31.79 0.65
C SER A 103 5.95 30.38 0.47
N LEU A 104 5.16 29.35 0.75
CA LEU A 104 5.56 27.96 0.50
C LEU A 104 5.81 27.69 -1.00
N ASN A 105 4.97 28.23 -1.88
CA ASN A 105 5.13 28.11 -3.33
C ASN A 105 6.43 28.76 -3.82
N LEU A 106 6.77 29.95 -3.31
CA LEU A 106 8.03 30.63 -3.66
C LEU A 106 9.26 29.82 -3.24
N LEU A 107 9.19 29.11 -2.11
CA LEU A 107 10.25 28.19 -1.68
C LEU A 107 10.33 26.97 -2.60
N TYR A 108 9.20 26.37 -2.96
CA TYR A 108 9.14 25.23 -3.88
C TYR A 108 9.71 25.55 -5.26
N GLU A 109 9.37 26.71 -5.81
CA GLU A 109 9.89 27.25 -7.07
C GLU A 109 11.43 27.29 -7.08
N LYS A 110 12.03 27.70 -5.97
CA LYS A 110 13.49 27.86 -5.82
C LYS A 110 14.21 26.60 -5.32
N TYR A 111 13.48 25.59 -4.85
CA TYR A 111 14.07 24.42 -4.21
C TYR A 111 14.95 23.57 -5.15
N ASN A 112 16.14 23.20 -4.73
CA ASN A 112 17.06 22.43 -5.57
C ASN A 112 16.80 20.91 -5.48
N PHE A 113 16.06 20.37 -6.46
CA PHE A 113 15.76 18.94 -6.55
C PHE A 113 16.90 18.08 -7.12
N SER A 114 18.06 18.66 -7.47
CA SER A 114 19.22 17.86 -7.90
C SER A 114 19.94 17.18 -6.73
N GLU A 115 19.82 17.74 -5.53
CA GLU A 115 20.51 17.27 -4.31
C GLU A 115 19.55 16.67 -3.29
N LYS A 116 18.30 17.18 -3.26
CA LYS A 116 17.27 16.81 -2.30
C LYS A 116 16.00 16.38 -3.03
N ASN A 117 15.12 15.68 -2.33
CA ASN A 117 13.86 15.22 -2.90
C ASN A 117 12.66 15.97 -2.30
N LEU A 118 11.45 15.58 -2.72
CA LEU A 118 10.21 16.19 -2.23
C LEU A 118 10.01 15.95 -0.72
N ASP A 119 10.41 14.79 -0.19
CA ASP A 119 10.31 14.53 1.25
C ASP A 119 11.16 15.51 2.06
N ASN A 120 12.39 15.79 1.59
CA ASN A 120 13.24 16.80 2.21
C ASN A 120 12.57 18.18 2.21
N PHE A 121 11.99 18.61 1.08
CA PHE A 121 11.29 19.88 0.99
C PHE A 121 10.15 19.95 2.03
N LEU A 122 9.33 18.91 2.13
CA LEU A 122 8.18 18.93 3.03
C LEU A 122 8.57 18.80 4.50
N ILE A 123 9.66 18.11 4.83
CA ILE A 123 10.13 18.00 6.22
C ILE A 123 10.82 19.30 6.66
N GLU A 124 11.68 19.87 5.82
CA GLU A 124 12.47 21.07 6.17
C GLU A 124 11.60 22.29 6.45
N ASN A 125 10.44 22.41 5.79
CA ASN A 125 9.53 23.54 5.93
C ASN A 125 8.43 23.34 7.00
N SER A 126 8.35 22.16 7.64
CA SER A 126 7.22 21.85 8.54
C SER A 126 7.17 22.72 9.80
N ALA A 127 8.34 23.06 10.35
CA ALA A 127 8.44 23.90 11.55
C ALA A 127 8.09 25.36 11.25
N GLU A 128 8.64 25.93 10.18
CA GLU A 128 8.40 27.33 9.77
C GLU A 128 6.92 27.57 9.47
N PHE A 129 6.29 26.65 8.72
CA PHE A 129 4.89 26.74 8.33
C PHE A 129 3.93 26.07 9.34
N SER A 130 4.46 25.58 10.47
CA SER A 130 3.69 25.01 11.58
C SER A 130 2.67 23.92 11.18
N TYR A 131 3.05 23.03 10.28
CA TYR A 131 2.23 21.88 9.89
C TYR A 131 2.80 20.54 10.40
N LYS A 132 1.90 19.58 10.62
CA LYS A 132 2.26 18.17 10.78
C LYS A 132 2.27 17.49 9.42
N ILE A 133 3.09 16.46 9.30
CA ILE A 133 3.24 15.72 8.06
C ILE A 133 3.25 14.21 8.29
N ASP A 134 2.53 13.50 7.42
CA ASP A 134 2.63 12.05 7.25
C ASP A 134 3.06 11.78 5.79
N ILE A 135 4.11 11.00 5.58
CA ILE A 135 4.70 10.73 4.25
C ILE A 135 4.43 9.27 3.91
N TYR A 136 4.11 9.01 2.64
CA TYR A 136 3.94 7.65 2.14
C TYR A 136 5.22 6.84 2.32
N ASP A 137 5.15 5.77 3.11
CA ASP A 137 6.25 4.82 3.28
C ASP A 137 6.21 3.78 2.15
N GLU A 138 7.12 3.91 1.18
CA GLU A 138 7.27 2.96 0.07
C GLU A 138 8.01 1.68 0.48
N ASN A 139 8.86 1.76 1.50
CA ASN A 139 9.81 0.70 1.81
C ASN A 139 9.20 -0.35 2.74
N ASP A 140 8.47 0.10 3.75
CA ASP A 140 7.83 -0.79 4.73
C ASP A 140 6.47 -0.29 5.21
N PRO A 141 5.48 -0.15 4.28
CA PRO A 141 4.13 0.19 4.68
C PRO A 141 3.53 -0.92 5.55
N TRP A 142 2.83 -0.50 6.60
CA TRP A 142 1.97 -1.38 7.40
C TRP A 142 0.54 -1.44 6.86
N ILE A 143 0.12 -0.43 6.10
CA ILE A 143 -1.13 -0.42 5.32
C ILE A 143 -0.80 0.11 3.93
N THR A 144 -1.39 -0.47 2.88
CA THR A 144 -1.27 0.04 1.51
C THR A 144 -2.42 -0.49 0.66
N SER A 145 -2.49 -0.11 -0.62
CA SER A 145 -3.40 -0.71 -1.58
C SER A 145 -2.71 -1.02 -2.90
N VAL A 146 -3.15 -2.10 -3.56
CA VAL A 146 -2.72 -2.47 -4.91
C VAL A 146 -3.96 -2.72 -5.74
N ASN A 147 -4.13 -1.97 -6.83
CA ASN A 147 -5.28 -2.11 -7.74
C ASN A 147 -6.65 -2.02 -7.02
N GLY A 148 -6.73 -1.21 -5.96
CA GLY A 148 -7.95 -1.05 -5.15
C GLY A 148 -8.12 -2.09 -4.03
N THR A 149 -7.26 -3.11 -3.96
CA THR A 149 -7.23 -4.09 -2.86
C THR A 149 -6.42 -3.52 -1.70
N GLY A 150 -7.04 -3.33 -0.54
CA GLY A 150 -6.39 -2.90 0.69
C GLY A 150 -5.59 -4.03 1.33
N ILE A 151 -4.37 -3.73 1.78
CA ILE A 151 -3.46 -4.70 2.38
C ILE A 151 -3.00 -4.17 3.73
N LEU A 152 -3.16 -4.98 4.77
CA LEU A 152 -2.71 -4.72 6.13
C LEU A 152 -1.60 -5.70 6.51
N PHE A 153 -0.51 -5.20 7.05
CA PHE A 153 0.60 -6.00 7.56
C PHE A 153 0.70 -5.84 9.08
N ILE A 154 0.61 -6.97 9.78
CA ILE A 154 0.67 -7.06 11.23
C ILE A 154 1.92 -7.84 11.63
N SER A 155 2.73 -7.25 12.49
CA SER A 155 3.92 -7.85 13.08
C SER A 155 4.24 -7.12 14.38
N ASP A 156 5.15 -7.65 15.19
CA ASP A 156 5.62 -6.95 16.40
C ASP A 156 6.14 -5.54 16.09
N ASN A 157 6.80 -5.37 14.94
CA ASN A 157 7.40 -4.11 14.52
C ASN A 157 6.36 -3.06 14.08
N THR A 158 5.18 -3.51 13.66
CA THR A 158 4.08 -2.65 13.20
C THR A 158 3.02 -2.46 14.27
N TYR A 159 3.04 -3.25 15.35
CA TYR A 159 2.01 -3.26 16.40
C TYR A 159 1.71 -1.86 16.95
N ASP A 160 2.74 -1.18 17.49
CA ASP A 160 2.56 0.14 18.11
C ASP A 160 2.18 1.21 17.07
N LYS A 161 2.73 1.10 15.85
CA LYS A 161 2.40 2.01 14.74
C LYS A 161 0.92 1.92 14.38
N ILE A 162 0.39 0.71 14.28
CA ILE A 162 -1.02 0.44 13.98
C ILE A 162 -1.89 0.97 15.12
N MET A 163 -1.64 0.55 16.36
CA MET A 163 -2.46 0.95 17.51
C MET A 163 -2.55 2.47 17.66
N CYS A 164 -1.44 3.18 17.46
CA CYS A 164 -1.40 4.64 17.55
C CYS A 164 -2.07 5.37 16.39
N ASN A 165 -2.27 4.73 15.22
CA ASN A 165 -2.71 5.44 14.01
C ASN A 165 -3.95 4.85 13.34
N TYR A 166 -4.48 3.70 13.79
CA TYR A 166 -5.62 3.04 13.14
C TYR A 166 -6.86 3.95 13.05
N HIS A 167 -7.07 4.81 14.05
CA HIS A 167 -8.16 5.80 14.04
C HIS A 167 -8.06 6.84 12.91
N LYS A 168 -6.91 6.95 12.23
CA LYS A 168 -6.64 7.85 11.10
C LYS A 168 -6.90 7.19 9.74
N VAL A 169 -7.10 5.87 9.70
CA VAL A 169 -7.51 5.15 8.49
C VAL A 169 -8.96 5.52 8.18
N LYS A 170 -9.21 5.99 6.96
CA LYS A 170 -10.52 6.50 6.52
C LYS A 170 -10.92 6.03 5.12
N ASN A 171 -9.99 5.49 4.34
CA ASN A 171 -10.23 5.13 2.95
C ASN A 171 -10.12 3.62 2.71
N LEU A 172 -9.09 2.97 3.22
CA LEU A 172 -8.82 1.56 2.98
C LEU A 172 -9.47 0.68 4.04
N TYR A 173 -10.19 -0.32 3.55
CA TYR A 173 -10.55 -1.51 4.31
C TYR A 173 -9.56 -2.63 3.93
N PRO A 174 -9.02 -3.38 4.90
CA PRO A 174 -8.06 -4.43 4.60
C PRO A 174 -8.76 -5.63 3.96
N ASP A 175 -8.59 -5.81 2.65
CA ASP A 175 -9.05 -7.02 1.93
C ASP A 175 -8.12 -8.21 2.18
N ILE A 176 -6.81 -7.94 2.32
CA ILE A 176 -5.80 -8.93 2.66
C ILE A 176 -5.09 -8.49 3.93
N THR A 177 -5.10 -9.35 4.96
CA THR A 177 -4.28 -9.16 6.16
C THR A 177 -3.15 -10.18 6.18
N ILE A 178 -1.92 -9.71 6.35
CA ILE A 178 -0.74 -10.57 6.51
C ILE A 178 -0.20 -10.39 7.92
N ILE A 179 -0.08 -11.50 8.65
CA ILE A 179 0.46 -11.53 10.01
C ILE A 179 1.79 -12.29 10.05
N SER A 180 2.83 -11.68 10.61
CA SER A 180 4.11 -12.35 10.87
C SER A 180 4.06 -13.13 12.17
N LEU A 181 4.44 -14.41 12.13
CA LEU A 181 4.40 -15.34 13.25
C LEU A 181 5.78 -15.93 13.54
N LYS A 182 6.22 -15.77 14.79
CA LYS A 182 7.50 -16.25 15.32
C LYS A 182 7.35 -17.50 16.19
N GLY A 183 6.15 -18.01 16.40
CA GLY A 183 5.85 -19.23 17.18
C GLY A 183 6.05 -19.08 18.70
N LYS A 184 6.82 -18.09 19.16
CA LYS A 184 6.92 -17.69 20.57
C LYS A 184 6.46 -16.24 20.68
N ASP A 185 5.56 -15.98 21.62
CA ASP A 185 5.06 -14.66 21.99
C ASP A 185 4.24 -13.91 20.91
N ASP A 186 3.59 -14.63 19.98
CA ASP A 186 2.73 -14.05 18.92
C ASP A 186 1.41 -13.44 19.44
N SER A 187 1.23 -13.29 20.76
CA SER A 187 -0.01 -12.78 21.37
C SER A 187 -0.37 -11.37 20.89
N LYS A 188 0.61 -10.48 20.77
CA LYS A 188 0.43 -9.11 20.27
C LYS A 188 -0.12 -9.08 18.84
N PRO A 189 0.58 -9.64 17.83
CA PRO A 189 0.08 -9.60 16.46
C PRO A 189 -1.23 -10.37 16.29
N LEU A 190 -1.45 -11.47 17.03
CA LEU A 190 -2.73 -12.20 16.99
C LEU A 190 -3.90 -11.41 17.57
N ASN A 191 -3.68 -10.65 18.66
CA ASN A 191 -4.70 -9.75 19.20
C ASN A 191 -5.06 -8.64 18.22
N LEU A 192 -4.06 -8.04 17.55
CA LEU A 192 -4.32 -7.09 16.48
C LEU A 192 -5.12 -7.71 15.33
N LEU A 193 -4.75 -8.90 14.89
CA LEU A 193 -5.51 -9.61 13.86
C LEU A 193 -6.97 -9.76 14.25
N LYS A 194 -7.25 -10.16 15.50
CA LYS A 194 -8.62 -10.24 16.03
C LYS A 194 -9.35 -8.91 15.98
N MET A 195 -8.68 -7.81 16.28
CA MET A 195 -9.32 -6.49 16.38
C MET A 195 -9.59 -5.82 15.02
N ILE A 196 -8.69 -5.99 14.05
CA ILE A 196 -8.71 -5.16 12.82
C ILE A 196 -8.56 -5.94 11.51
N GLY A 197 -8.16 -7.21 11.55
CA GLY A 197 -7.91 -8.02 10.36
C GLY A 197 -8.82 -9.23 10.18
N ALA A 198 -9.73 -9.47 11.14
CA ALA A 198 -10.62 -10.64 11.13
C ALA A 198 -11.57 -10.64 9.92
N ASP A 199 -11.97 -9.46 9.47
CA ASP A 199 -12.96 -9.26 8.40
C ASP A 199 -12.33 -9.24 7.00
N ALA A 200 -11.00 -9.35 6.90
CA ALA A 200 -10.32 -9.38 5.61
C ALA A 200 -10.79 -10.59 4.77
N HIS A 201 -10.91 -10.44 3.45
CA HIS A 201 -11.23 -11.54 2.55
C HIS A 201 -10.19 -12.68 2.60
N ILE A 202 -8.93 -12.33 2.85
CA ILE A 202 -7.82 -13.29 3.00
C ILE A 202 -6.97 -12.89 4.19
N THR A 203 -6.79 -13.80 5.13
CA THR A 203 -5.80 -13.65 6.21
C THR A 203 -4.68 -14.68 6.06
N LEU A 204 -3.45 -14.20 5.88
CA LEU A 204 -2.26 -15.04 5.73
C LEU A 204 -1.33 -14.92 6.94
N GLY A 205 -0.97 -16.04 7.54
CA GLY A 205 0.18 -16.10 8.45
C GLY A 205 1.47 -16.34 7.66
N ILE A 206 2.54 -15.60 7.94
CA ILE A 206 3.88 -15.85 7.40
C ILE A 206 4.82 -16.24 8.53
N THR A 207 5.61 -17.28 8.31
CA THR A 207 6.64 -17.70 9.26
C THR A 207 7.90 -18.19 8.54
N SER A 208 9.04 -18.09 9.23
CA SER A 208 10.30 -18.72 8.83
C SER A 208 10.66 -19.93 9.69
N ILE A 209 9.81 -20.28 10.65
CA ILE A 209 10.05 -21.30 11.66
C ILE A 209 9.36 -22.61 11.27
N LYS A 210 10.08 -23.71 11.48
CA LYS A 210 9.55 -25.08 11.34
C LYS A 210 8.79 -25.46 12.61
N HIS A 211 7.75 -26.29 12.47
CA HIS A 211 6.95 -26.76 13.60
C HIS A 211 6.24 -25.65 14.40
N ILE A 212 5.65 -24.69 13.69
CA ILE A 212 4.76 -23.70 14.31
C ILE A 212 3.33 -24.27 14.41
N GLU A 213 2.63 -24.01 15.50
CA GLU A 213 1.22 -24.37 15.62
C GLU A 213 0.36 -23.50 14.70
N TYR A 214 -0.60 -24.13 14.02
CA TYR A 214 -1.56 -23.42 13.20
C TYR A 214 -2.60 -22.73 14.07
N THR A 215 -2.87 -21.46 13.78
CA THR A 215 -3.97 -20.72 14.40
C THR A 215 -5.14 -20.64 13.43
N LYS A 216 -6.34 -21.05 13.83
CA LYS A 216 -7.52 -20.97 12.93
C LYS A 216 -7.96 -19.52 12.63
N ARG A 217 -7.33 -18.53 13.28
CA ARG A 217 -7.55 -17.10 13.02
C ARG A 217 -7.03 -16.65 11.65
N ILE A 218 -6.06 -17.37 11.09
CA ILE A 218 -5.60 -17.17 9.71
C ILE A 218 -6.31 -18.15 8.78
N ASP A 219 -6.40 -17.81 7.50
CA ASP A 219 -6.97 -18.70 6.49
C ASP A 219 -5.91 -19.62 5.87
N ALA A 220 -4.65 -19.17 5.79
CA ALA A 220 -3.54 -19.98 5.32
C ALA A 220 -2.21 -19.58 5.98
N LEU A 221 -1.39 -20.59 6.27
CA LEU A 221 -0.06 -20.42 6.83
C LEU A 221 1.01 -20.64 5.77
N VAL A 222 1.84 -19.63 5.57
CA VAL A 222 2.89 -19.59 4.55
C VAL A 222 4.25 -19.73 5.22
N TYR A 223 5.01 -20.73 4.80
CA TYR A 223 6.40 -20.93 5.20
C TYR A 223 7.36 -20.31 4.20
N ASN A 224 8.27 -19.45 4.68
CA ASN A 224 9.40 -18.95 3.91
C ASN A 224 10.66 -18.97 4.77
N ARG A 225 11.62 -19.84 4.43
CA ARG A 225 12.88 -20.01 5.19
C ARG A 225 13.78 -18.76 5.21
N SER A 226 13.54 -17.77 4.35
CA SER A 226 14.39 -16.58 4.24
C SER A 226 14.30 -15.72 5.50
N PRO A 227 15.38 -15.02 5.90
CA PRO A 227 15.28 -13.95 6.90
C PRO A 227 14.43 -12.77 6.42
N TYR A 228 14.12 -12.70 5.12
CA TYR A 228 13.26 -11.67 4.53
C TYR A 228 11.84 -12.19 4.28
N SER A 229 11.36 -13.16 5.08
CA SER A 229 10.08 -13.84 4.89
C SER A 229 8.89 -12.89 4.74
N GLU A 230 8.79 -11.88 5.60
CA GLU A 230 7.76 -10.84 5.52
C GLU A 230 7.83 -10.11 4.18
N SER A 231 8.98 -9.51 3.86
CA SER A 231 9.18 -8.75 2.61
C SER A 231 8.92 -9.61 1.36
N ASN A 232 9.32 -10.88 1.39
CA ASN A 232 9.09 -11.82 0.29
C ASN A 232 7.59 -12.06 0.07
N LEU A 233 6.83 -12.28 1.14
CA LEU A 233 5.39 -12.45 1.02
C LEU A 233 4.70 -11.15 0.60
N LYS A 234 5.09 -9.99 1.17
CA LYS A 234 4.55 -8.68 0.75
C LYS A 234 4.71 -8.51 -0.77
N LYS A 235 5.91 -8.75 -1.29
CA LYS A 235 6.21 -8.64 -2.73
C LYS A 235 5.42 -9.64 -3.55
N PHE A 236 5.34 -10.90 -3.13
CA PHE A 236 4.54 -11.91 -3.83
C PHE A 236 3.07 -11.47 -3.97
N ILE A 237 2.46 -10.95 -2.89
CA ILE A 237 1.07 -10.46 -2.90
C ILE A 237 0.92 -9.23 -3.81
N ILE A 238 1.88 -8.30 -3.78
CA ILE A 238 1.85 -7.16 -4.69
C ILE A 238 1.92 -7.62 -6.16
N GLU A 239 2.79 -8.59 -6.49
CA GLU A 239 2.93 -9.10 -7.85
C GLU A 239 1.68 -9.85 -8.34
N ILE A 240 1.08 -10.71 -7.50
CA ILE A 240 -0.14 -11.43 -7.91
C ILE A 240 -1.32 -10.47 -8.13
N LEU A 241 -1.44 -9.43 -7.32
CA LEU A 241 -2.48 -8.42 -7.48
C LEU A 241 -2.28 -7.55 -8.72
N ARG A 242 -1.03 -7.43 -9.21
CA ARG A 242 -0.67 -6.69 -10.43
C ARG A 242 -0.78 -7.50 -11.71
N GLU A 243 -0.83 -8.82 -11.60
CA GLU A 243 -0.82 -9.70 -12.76
C GLU A 243 -2.08 -9.49 -13.60
N LYS A 244 -1.88 -8.91 -14.79
CA LYS A 244 -2.95 -8.42 -15.68
C LYS A 244 -3.79 -9.55 -16.26
N SER A 245 -3.26 -10.77 -16.28
CA SER A 245 -3.98 -11.94 -16.77
C SER A 245 -5.13 -12.37 -15.86
N PHE A 246 -5.20 -11.89 -14.61
CA PHE A 246 -6.29 -12.19 -13.69
C PHE A 246 -7.33 -11.09 -13.69
N LYS A 247 -8.55 -11.41 -14.13
CA LYS A 247 -9.71 -10.56 -13.82
C LYS A 247 -9.99 -10.72 -12.33
N ASN A 248 -9.91 -9.62 -11.58
CA ASN A 248 -10.14 -9.59 -10.14
C ASN A 248 -9.18 -10.49 -9.34
N SER A 249 -7.90 -10.14 -9.37
CA SER A 249 -6.79 -10.91 -8.79
C SER A 249 -6.97 -11.31 -7.33
N LEU A 250 -7.68 -10.49 -6.53
CA LEU A 250 -8.01 -10.81 -5.13
C LEU A 250 -8.81 -12.11 -5.02
N PHE A 251 -9.96 -12.20 -5.70
CA PHE A 251 -10.82 -13.38 -5.60
C PHE A 251 -10.21 -14.58 -6.30
N TYR A 252 -9.49 -14.37 -7.40
CA TYR A 252 -8.71 -15.45 -8.00
C TYR A 252 -7.72 -16.06 -6.99
N PHE A 253 -6.99 -15.22 -6.25
CA PHE A 253 -6.06 -15.68 -5.24
C PHE A 253 -6.76 -16.37 -4.06
N ARG A 254 -7.89 -15.81 -3.58
CA ARG A 254 -8.77 -16.44 -2.57
C ARG A 254 -9.18 -17.85 -2.99
N ASP A 255 -9.64 -18.00 -4.23
CA ASP A 255 -10.13 -19.27 -4.77
C ASP A 255 -8.98 -20.27 -4.96
N PHE A 256 -7.79 -19.82 -5.38
CA PHE A 256 -6.58 -20.66 -5.41
C PHE A 256 -6.22 -21.19 -4.02
N LEU A 257 -6.32 -20.35 -2.98
CA LEU A 257 -6.13 -20.77 -1.59
C LEU A 257 -7.26 -21.67 -1.08
N GLY A 258 -8.35 -21.81 -1.84
CA GLY A 258 -9.55 -22.56 -1.46
C GLY A 258 -10.29 -21.92 -0.28
N ILE A 259 -10.17 -20.61 -0.09
CA ILE A 259 -10.81 -19.88 1.02
C ILE A 259 -12.29 -19.65 0.67
N PRO A 260 -13.24 -20.04 1.54
CA PRO A 260 -14.66 -19.82 1.29
C PRO A 260 -14.99 -18.33 1.25
N GLU A 261 -16.04 -17.99 0.51
CA GLU A 261 -16.58 -16.64 0.49
C GLU A 261 -17.18 -16.27 1.86
N LYS A 262 -16.83 -15.08 2.36
CA LYS A 262 -17.39 -14.54 3.60
C LYS A 262 -18.71 -13.84 3.31
N ASN A 263 -19.72 -14.07 4.14
CA ASN A 263 -21.00 -13.35 4.08
C ASN A 263 -21.12 -12.41 5.27
N PHE A 264 -20.68 -11.17 5.09
CA PHE A 264 -20.64 -10.15 6.15
C PHE A 264 -22.03 -9.75 6.68
N ASP A 265 -23.10 -9.95 5.91
CA ASP A 265 -24.47 -9.65 6.36
C ASP A 265 -25.03 -10.72 7.33
N ALA A 266 -24.46 -11.93 7.31
CA ALA A 266 -24.86 -13.03 8.20
C ALA A 266 -24.12 -13.01 9.56
N ASP A 267 -23.08 -12.18 9.70
CA ASP A 267 -22.20 -12.12 10.88
C ASP A 267 -22.86 -11.47 12.13
N LEU A 268 -24.09 -10.98 12.03
CA LEU A 268 -24.85 -10.45 13.18
C LEU A 268 -25.15 -11.50 14.27
N PHE A 269 -25.05 -12.80 13.96
CA PHE A 269 -25.21 -13.92 14.90
C PHE A 269 -23.95 -14.79 15.03
N TYR A 270 -22.78 -14.22 14.73
CA TYR A 270 -21.51 -14.93 14.61
C TYR A 270 -20.99 -15.46 15.97
N ASP A 271 -20.99 -16.80 16.14
CA ASP A 271 -20.17 -17.46 17.15
C ASP A 271 -18.76 -17.70 16.59
N GLU A 272 -17.84 -16.80 16.97
CA GLU A 272 -16.45 -16.81 16.51
C GLU A 272 -15.75 -18.14 16.76
N GLU A 273 -15.98 -18.79 17.91
CA GLU A 273 -15.29 -20.02 18.25
C GLU A 273 -15.82 -21.20 17.43
N GLU A 274 -17.14 -21.27 17.21
CA GLU A 274 -17.75 -22.31 16.39
C GLU A 274 -17.29 -22.23 14.92
N GLU A 275 -17.27 -21.02 14.35
CA GLU A 275 -16.86 -20.80 12.96
C GLU A 275 -15.35 -21.00 12.75
N LEU A 276 -14.53 -20.57 13.71
CA LEU A 276 -13.09 -20.87 13.68
C LEU A 276 -12.86 -22.37 13.65
N ASN A 277 -13.64 -23.16 14.41
CA ASN A 277 -13.46 -24.61 14.47
C ASN A 277 -13.73 -25.33 13.14
N LYS A 278 -14.58 -24.77 12.29
CA LYS A 278 -14.92 -25.32 10.96
C LYS A 278 -13.83 -25.08 9.91
N LYS A 279 -12.88 -24.16 10.15
CA LYS A 279 -11.82 -23.85 9.19
C LYS A 279 -10.83 -25.01 9.02
N GLU A 280 -10.58 -25.36 7.76
CA GLU A 280 -9.53 -26.28 7.36
C GLU A 280 -8.14 -25.65 7.50
N GLU A 281 -7.18 -26.42 8.01
CA GLU A 281 -5.78 -26.00 8.04
C GLU A 281 -5.18 -26.03 6.63
N LYS A 282 -4.58 -24.91 6.24
CA LYS A 282 -3.99 -24.74 4.91
C LYS A 282 -2.55 -24.27 5.02
N TYR A 283 -1.65 -25.03 4.41
CA TYR A 283 -0.22 -24.76 4.44
C TYR A 283 0.32 -24.50 3.04
N PHE A 284 1.15 -23.47 2.93
CA PHE A 284 1.83 -23.11 1.70
C PHE A 284 3.31 -22.87 1.96
N ARG A 285 4.12 -23.06 0.92
CA ARG A 285 5.54 -22.76 0.93
C ARG A 285 5.82 -21.71 -0.13
N LEU A 286 6.47 -20.63 0.28
CA LEU A 286 7.01 -19.63 -0.63
C LEU A 286 8.52 -19.84 -0.76
N LYS A 287 9.00 -20.04 -1.99
CA LYS A 287 10.42 -20.00 -2.34
C LYS A 287 10.68 -18.81 -3.24
N VAL A 288 11.73 -18.05 -2.93
CA VAL A 288 12.19 -16.92 -3.75
C VAL A 288 13.58 -17.26 -4.27
N THR A 289 13.75 -17.19 -5.59
CA THR A 289 15.03 -17.48 -6.25
C THR A 289 15.40 -16.35 -7.20
N SER A 290 16.67 -15.94 -7.17
CA SER A 290 17.21 -14.93 -8.08
C SER A 290 17.81 -15.62 -9.30
N VAL A 291 17.42 -15.22 -10.50
CA VAL A 291 17.91 -15.79 -11.76
C VAL A 291 18.44 -14.70 -12.70
N THR A 292 19.42 -15.07 -13.54
CA THR A 292 19.92 -14.25 -14.64
C THR A 292 19.04 -14.40 -15.88
N LYS A 293 18.95 -13.34 -16.69
CA LYS A 293 18.01 -13.16 -17.82
C LYS A 293 18.02 -14.25 -18.93
N GLU A 294 18.91 -15.22 -18.89
CA GLU A 294 19.13 -16.19 -19.99
C GLU A 294 17.96 -17.18 -20.18
N ASN A 295 17.03 -17.27 -19.24
CA ASN A 295 15.85 -18.12 -19.34
C ASN A 295 14.57 -17.29 -19.45
N ASN A 296 13.79 -17.52 -20.51
CA ASN A 296 12.42 -17.03 -20.68
C ASN A 296 11.50 -17.68 -19.62
N HIS A 297 11.58 -17.23 -18.37
CA HIS A 297 10.69 -17.67 -17.31
C HIS A 297 9.31 -17.05 -17.53
N LYS A 298 8.32 -17.91 -17.77
CA LYS A 298 6.92 -17.50 -17.88
C LYS A 298 6.28 -17.53 -16.49
N THR A 299 5.47 -16.52 -16.20
CA THR A 299 4.47 -16.59 -15.13
C THR A 299 3.46 -17.66 -15.49
N PHE A 300 3.17 -18.58 -14.56
CA PHE A 300 2.12 -19.58 -14.75
C PHE A 300 1.51 -19.98 -13.42
N ILE A 301 0.29 -20.51 -13.50
CA ILE A 301 -0.44 -21.03 -12.35
C ILE A 301 -0.96 -22.41 -12.71
N GLU A 302 -0.72 -23.35 -11.80
CA GLU A 302 -1.29 -24.68 -11.83
C GLU A 302 -2.15 -24.90 -10.58
N LYS A 303 -2.84 -26.04 -10.53
CA LYS A 303 -3.79 -26.36 -9.46
C LYS A 303 -3.22 -26.18 -8.04
N ASN A 304 -1.93 -26.43 -7.86
CA ASN A 304 -1.29 -26.45 -6.54
C ASN A 304 -0.12 -25.46 -6.40
N CYS A 305 0.19 -24.68 -7.43
CA CYS A 305 1.31 -23.75 -7.38
C CYS A 305 1.12 -22.50 -8.24
N ILE A 306 1.72 -21.40 -7.78
CA ILE A 306 1.82 -20.13 -8.49
C ILE A 306 3.30 -19.85 -8.68
N TYR A 307 3.68 -19.63 -9.94
CA TYR A 307 5.02 -19.21 -10.34
C TYR A 307 4.92 -17.79 -10.93
N LEU A 308 5.50 -16.81 -10.23
CA LEU A 308 5.58 -15.41 -10.70
C LEU A 308 7.03 -15.04 -10.99
N CYS A 309 7.26 -14.39 -12.14
CA CYS A 309 8.55 -13.81 -12.48
C CYS A 309 8.47 -12.28 -12.41
N ARG A 310 9.27 -11.66 -11.53
CA ARG A 310 9.38 -10.20 -11.41
C ARG A 310 10.71 -9.72 -11.99
N GLU A 311 10.65 -8.75 -12.90
CA GLU A 311 11.83 -8.02 -13.36
C GLU A 311 12.18 -6.92 -12.35
N LYS A 312 13.38 -6.99 -11.75
CA LYS A 312 13.74 -6.12 -10.63
C LYS A 312 14.52 -4.87 -11.05
N GLU A 313 15.42 -5.03 -12.03
CA GLU A 313 16.25 -4.03 -12.74
C GLU A 313 17.49 -4.74 -13.36
N LYS A 314 18.08 -4.18 -14.44
CA LYS A 314 19.34 -4.60 -15.11
C LYS A 314 19.77 -6.08 -14.89
N ASN A 315 19.12 -6.99 -15.60
CA ASN A 315 19.51 -8.41 -15.78
C ASN A 315 19.30 -9.38 -14.60
N LYS A 316 18.59 -8.98 -13.54
CA LYS A 316 18.18 -9.88 -12.44
C LYS A 316 16.65 -10.00 -12.35
N ASN A 317 16.16 -11.23 -12.41
CA ASN A 317 14.76 -11.56 -12.15
C ASN A 317 14.64 -12.26 -10.81
N GLU A 318 13.52 -12.02 -10.11
CA GLU A 318 13.11 -12.81 -8.96
C GLU A 318 11.97 -13.74 -9.36
N ILE A 319 12.11 -15.01 -9.05
CA ILE A 319 11.07 -16.01 -9.22
C ILE A 319 10.49 -16.32 -7.85
N TYR A 320 9.18 -16.14 -7.73
CA TYR A 320 8.38 -16.55 -6.60
C TYR A 320 7.69 -17.87 -6.96
N HIS A 321 7.95 -18.91 -6.18
CA HIS A 321 7.26 -20.19 -6.27
C HIS A 321 6.45 -20.39 -4.98
N PHE A 322 5.13 -20.28 -5.11
CA PHE A 322 4.17 -20.43 -4.02
C PHE A 322 3.40 -21.72 -4.22
N GLU A 323 3.61 -22.71 -3.37
CA GLU A 323 3.06 -24.07 -3.54
C GLU A 323 2.29 -24.54 -2.31
N ARG A 324 1.19 -25.25 -2.53
CA ARG A 324 0.46 -25.94 -1.46
C ARG A 324 1.28 -27.11 -0.94
N ILE A 325 1.33 -27.26 0.39
CA ILE A 325 2.00 -28.37 1.08
C ILE A 325 1.05 -28.99 2.11
N GLU A 326 1.34 -30.20 2.55
CA GLU A 326 0.50 -30.89 3.55
C GLU A 326 0.69 -30.31 4.96
N LYS A 327 1.92 -29.96 5.33
CA LYS A 327 2.30 -29.39 6.63
C LYS A 327 3.67 -28.72 6.60
N ILE A 328 3.95 -27.85 7.56
CA ILE A 328 5.25 -27.20 7.74
C ILE A 328 6.13 -28.05 8.67
N ASP A 329 7.02 -28.85 8.05
CA ASP A 329 8.05 -29.66 8.71
C ASP A 329 9.43 -28.99 8.69
#